data_AF-A0A7Y3M6C5-F1
#
_entry.id   AF-A0A7Y3M6C5-F1
#
_cell.length_a   1.000
_cell.length_b   1.000
_cell.length_c   1.000
_cell.angle_alpha   90.00
_cell.angle_beta   90.00
_cell.angle_gamma   90.00
#
_symmetry.space_group_name_H-M   'P 1'
#
loop_
_entity.id
_entity.type
_entity.pdbx_description
1 polymer ?
#
loop_
_entity_poly.entity_id
_entity_poly.type
_entity_poly.pdbx_seq_one_letter_code
_entity_poly.pdbx_strand_id
1 'polypeptide(L)'
;MKEQLENELRGAIAKLLVDDPDGSDLPGLQVEAPRSADHGDFACNAAMLLAKRLKRSPREIAEELVEVLGNGGGLVDRAEVA
;
A
#
# COMPACT_ATOMS: atom_id res chain seq x y z
N MET A 1 -2.90 -4.02 -15.63
CA MET A 1 -1.84 -3.38 -14.82
C MET A 1 -2.36 -2.86 -13.49
N LYS A 2 -3.24 -1.86 -13.43
CA LYS A 2 -3.80 -1.34 -12.16
C LYS A 2 -4.35 -2.45 -11.23
N GLU A 3 -5.20 -3.33 -11.76
CA GLU A 3 -5.79 -4.43 -10.98
C GLU A 3 -4.73 -5.38 -10.41
N GLN A 4 -3.66 -5.64 -11.16
CA GLN A 4 -2.57 -6.50 -10.71
C GLN A 4 -1.76 -5.83 -9.59
N LEU A 5 -1.48 -4.53 -9.73
CA LEU A 5 -0.83 -3.74 -8.68
C LEU A 5 -1.70 -3.69 -7.42
N GLU A 6 -3.02 -3.53 -7.55
CA GLU A 6 -3.94 -3.57 -6.41
C GLU A 6 -3.91 -4.94 -5.72
N ASN A 7 -3.85 -6.04 -6.48
CA ASN A 7 -3.74 -7.37 -5.92
C ASN A 7 -2.43 -7.59 -5.15
N GLU A 8 -1.29 -7.16 -5.71
CA GLU A 8 0.01 -7.23 -5.03
C GLU A 8 0.01 -6.37 -3.75
N LEU A 9 -0.57 -5.17 -3.82
CA LEU A 9 -0.72 -4.29 -2.67
C LEU A 9 -1.60 -4.90 -1.58
N ARG A 10 -2.72 -5.55 -1.95
CA ARG A 10 -3.57 -6.31 -1.01
C ARG A 10 -2.81 -7.46 -0.36
N GLY A 11 -1.96 -8.16 -1.12
CA GLY A 11 -1.07 -9.19 -0.60
C GLY A 11 -0.07 -8.64 0.42
N ALA A 12 0.52 -7.47 0.14
CA ALA A 12 1.40 -6.78 1.09
C ALA A 12 0.65 -6.34 2.36
N ILE A 13 -0.53 -5.74 2.21
CA ILE A 13 -1.39 -5.34 3.33
C ILE A 13 -1.76 -6.54 4.22
N ALA A 14 -2.09 -7.69 3.61
CA ALA A 14 -2.42 -8.89 4.36
C ALA A 14 -1.26 -9.40 5.24
N LYS A 15 -0.01 -9.21 4.80
CA LYS A 15 1.18 -9.55 5.62
C LYS A 15 1.32 -8.63 6.84
N LEU A 16 0.99 -7.34 6.70
CA LEU A 16 1.02 -6.38 7.81
C LEU A 16 -0.13 -6.60 8.81
N LEU A 17 -1.23 -7.21 8.36
CA LEU A 17 -2.44 -7.47 9.15
C LEU A 17 -2.56 -8.93 9.60
N VAL A 18 -1.46 -9.69 9.64
CA VAL A 18 -1.48 -11.12 9.99
C VAL A 18 -2.09 -11.40 11.37
N ASP A 19 -1.90 -10.48 12.32
CA ASP A 19 -2.44 -10.57 13.68
C ASP A 19 -3.71 -9.71 13.89
N ASP A 20 -4.23 -9.09 12.84
CA ASP A 20 -5.40 -8.23 12.91
C ASP A 20 -6.70 -9.06 12.92
N PRO A 21 -7.56 -8.92 13.95
CA PRO A 21 -8.77 -9.72 14.09
C PRO A 21 -9.84 -9.40 13.03
N ASP A 22 -9.79 -8.22 12.44
CA ASP A 22 -10.71 -7.79 11.37
C ASP A 22 -10.17 -8.23 9.97
N GLY A 23 -8.99 -8.87 9.91
CA GLY A 23 -8.39 -9.46 8.71
C GLY A 23 -7.72 -8.46 7.75
N SER A 24 -7.58 -8.81 6.47
CA SER A 24 -6.91 -7.96 5.48
C SER A 24 -7.84 -7.05 4.69
N ASP A 25 -9.15 -7.06 4.99
CA ASP A 25 -10.10 -6.20 4.27
C ASP A 25 -9.85 -4.73 4.64
N LEU A 26 -9.66 -3.89 3.63
CA LEU A 26 -9.35 -2.48 3.80
C LEU A 26 -10.36 -1.63 3.01
N PRO A 27 -11.53 -1.34 3.61
CA PRO A 27 -12.55 -0.53 2.96
C PRO A 27 -11.99 0.84 2.57
N GLY A 28 -12.24 1.23 1.32
CA GLY A 28 -11.79 2.53 0.80
C GLY A 28 -10.34 2.55 0.30
N LEU A 29 -9.67 1.40 0.20
CA LEU A 29 -8.39 1.29 -0.52
C LEU A 29 -8.55 1.81 -1.94
N GLN A 30 -7.70 2.75 -2.31
CA GLN A 30 -7.67 3.37 -3.64
C GLN A 30 -6.25 3.28 -4.20
N VAL A 31 -6.17 2.87 -5.46
CA VAL A 31 -4.97 2.97 -6.29
C VAL A 31 -5.35 3.83 -7.50
N GLU A 32 -4.75 5.00 -7.62
CA GLU A 32 -5.11 6.01 -8.62
C GLU A 32 -3.88 6.70 -9.20
N ALA A 33 -4.06 7.44 -10.30
CA ALA A 33 -2.99 8.26 -10.84
C ALA A 33 -2.72 9.43 -9.88
N PRO A 34 -1.44 9.75 -9.58
CA PRO A 34 -1.12 10.84 -8.69
C PRO A 34 -1.51 12.21 -9.27
N ARG A 35 -1.67 13.20 -8.39
CA ARG A 35 -1.99 14.59 -8.80
C ARG A 35 -0.81 15.28 -9.50
N SER A 36 0.42 14.90 -9.16
CA SER A 36 1.64 15.38 -9.81
C SER A 36 2.31 14.24 -10.53
N ALA A 37 2.75 14.47 -11.77
CA ALA A 37 3.49 13.50 -12.57
C ALA A 37 4.85 13.13 -11.95
N ASP A 38 5.37 13.97 -11.04
CA ASP A 38 6.63 13.70 -10.34
C ASP A 38 6.52 12.57 -9.29
N HIS A 39 5.30 12.15 -8.92
CA HIS A 39 5.05 11.09 -7.94
C HIS A 39 4.84 9.70 -8.57
N GLY A 40 5.32 9.50 -9.80
CA GLY A 40 5.25 8.24 -10.52
C GLY A 40 3.89 8.00 -11.20
N ASP A 41 3.63 6.74 -11.54
CA ASP A 41 2.45 6.35 -12.31
C ASP A 41 1.20 6.12 -11.45
N PHE A 42 1.40 5.70 -10.19
CA PHE A 42 0.34 5.32 -9.27
C PHE A 42 0.62 5.80 -7.85
N ALA A 43 -0.45 6.20 -7.15
CA ALA A 43 -0.47 6.50 -5.73
C ALA A 43 -1.57 5.67 -5.03
N CYS A 44 -1.38 5.40 -3.74
CA CYS A 44 -2.39 4.71 -2.93
C CYS A 44 -2.57 5.34 -1.54
N ASN A 45 -3.75 5.17 -0.95
CA ASN A 45 -4.09 5.67 0.38
C ASN A 45 -3.96 4.60 1.50
N ALA A 46 -3.37 3.44 1.19
CA ALA A 46 -3.36 2.26 2.08
C ALA A 46 -2.81 2.59 3.48
N ALA A 47 -1.68 3.29 3.55
CA ALA A 47 -1.03 3.62 4.82
C ALA A 47 -1.90 4.49 5.74
N MET A 48 -2.66 5.42 5.17
CA MET A 48 -3.59 6.29 5.91
C MET A 48 -4.74 5.49 6.52
N LEU A 49 -5.28 4.53 5.76
CA LEU A 49 -6.36 3.64 6.22
C LEU A 49 -5.87 2.69 7.32
N LEU A 50 -4.65 2.18 7.18
CA LEU A 50 -4.00 1.30 8.15
C LEU A 50 -3.61 2.01 9.44
N ALA A 51 -3.30 3.31 9.41
CA ALA A 51 -2.82 4.07 10.57
C ALA A 51 -3.75 3.97 11.79
N LYS A 52 -5.07 4.08 11.58
CA LYS A 52 -6.05 3.95 12.66
C LYS A 52 -6.09 2.54 13.24
N ARG A 53 -5.94 1.53 12.38
CA ARG A 53 -6.06 0.11 12.72
C ARG A 53 -4.83 -0.40 13.46
N LEU A 54 -3.66 -0.09 12.94
CA LEU A 54 -2.36 -0.47 13.51
C LEU A 54 -1.88 0.47 14.62
N LYS A 55 -2.55 1.62 14.82
CA LYS A 55 -2.17 2.67 15.79
C LYS A 55 -0.71 3.15 15.62
N ARG A 56 -0.27 3.23 14.37
CA ARG A 56 1.08 3.68 13.96
C ARG A 56 0.97 4.89 13.04
N SER A 57 2.07 5.63 12.87
CA SER A 57 2.07 6.76 11.94
C SER A 57 1.90 6.26 10.50
N PRO A 58 1.17 6.99 9.63
CA PRO A 58 1.04 6.60 8.21
C PRO A 58 2.40 6.45 7.51
N ARG A 59 3.39 7.26 7.90
CA ARG A 59 4.72 7.22 7.30
C ARG A 59 5.45 5.90 7.60
N GLU A 60 5.47 5.47 8.86
CA GLU A 60 6.05 4.17 9.25
C GLU A 60 5.38 3.00 8.52
N ILE A 61 4.05 3.06 8.37
CA ILE A 61 3.31 2.00 7.66
C ILE A 61 3.63 2.02 6.17
N ALA A 62 3.74 3.21 5.57
CA ALA A 62 4.11 3.33 4.16
C ALA A 62 5.51 2.79 3.89
N GLU A 63 6.47 3.09 4.77
CA GLU A 63 7.84 2.58 4.68
C GLU A 63 7.85 1.04 4.74
N GLU A 64 7.16 0.44 5.71
CA GLU A 64 7.05 -1.02 5.81
C GLU A 64 6.30 -1.65 4.62
N LEU A 65 5.23 -1.00 4.14
CA LEU A 65 4.51 -1.46 2.94
C LEU A 65 5.42 -1.50 1.71
N VAL A 66 6.28 -0.49 1.52
CA VAL A 66 7.26 -0.46 0.42
C VAL A 66 8.21 -1.64 0.52
N GLU A 67 8.73 -1.92 1.73
CA GLU A 67 9.62 -3.05 1.96
C GLU A 67 8.94 -4.40 1.68
N VAL A 68 7.70 -4.57 2.14
CA VAL A 68 6.93 -5.82 1.99
C VAL A 68 6.43 -6.04 0.57
N LEU A 69 6.06 -4.96 -0.15
CA LEU A 69 5.66 -5.01 -1.55
C LEU A 69 6.83 -5.37 -2.46
N GLY A 70 8.03 -4.86 -2.15
CA GLY A 70 9.23 -5.08 -2.96
C GLY A 70 9.02 -4.63 -4.41
N ASN A 71 9.29 -5.53 -5.36
CA ASN A 71 9.07 -5.26 -6.79
C ASN A 71 7.63 -5.53 -7.28
N GLY A 72 6.69 -5.87 -6.39
CA GLY A 72 5.30 -6.15 -6.72
C GLY A 72 5.15 -7.19 -7.84
N GLY A 73 5.88 -8.32 -7.73
CA GLY A 73 5.87 -9.36 -8.76
C GLY A 73 6.49 -8.95 -10.10
N GLY A 74 7.35 -7.92 -10.09
CA GLY A 74 7.95 -7.33 -11.29
C GLY A 74 7.13 -6.19 -11.91
N LEU A 75 6.05 -5.75 -11.27
CA LEU A 75 5.22 -4.63 -11.72
C LEU A 75 5.72 -3.26 -11.24
N VAL A 76 6.55 -3.24 -10.20
CA VAL A 76 7.02 -2.02 -9.54
C VAL A 76 8.53 -1.89 -9.76
N ASP A 77 8.93 -0.86 -10.50
CA ASP A 77 10.34 -0.48 -10.66
C ASP A 77 10.86 0.25 -9.41
N ARG A 78 10.05 1.18 -8.88
CA ARG A 78 10.32 1.89 -7.63
C ARG A 78 9.02 2.21 -6.89
N ALA A 79 9.04 2.09 -5.57
CA ALA A 79 8.01 2.62 -4.69
C ALA A 79 8.65 3.57 -3.67
N GLU A 80 7.98 4.69 -3.41
CA GLU A 80 8.48 5.76 -2.56
C GLU A 80 7.38 6.33 -1.66
N VAL A 81 7.77 6.89 -0.51
CA VAL A 81 6.85 7.50 0.47
C VAL A 81 6.91 9.01 0.31
N ALA A 82 5.79 9.60 -0.15
CA ALA A 82 5.62 11.04 -0.36
C ALA A 82 5.33 11.81 0.93
#